data_AF-A0A3Q2E7H8-F1
#
_entry.id   AF-A0A3Q2E7H8-F1
#
_cell.length_a   1.000
_cell.length_b   1.000
_cell.length_c   1.000
_cell.angle_alpha   90.00
_cell.angle_beta   90.00
_cell.angle_gamma   90.00
#
_symmetry.space_group_name_H-M   'P 1'
#
loop_
_entity.id
_entity.type
_entity.pdbx_description
1 polymer ?
#
loop_
_entity_poly.entity_id
_entity_poly.type
_entity_poly.pdbx_seq_one_letter_code
_entity_poly.pdbx_strand_id
1 'polypeptide(L)'
;NQTHTVFFYKDQYLYVGGMDFVIKLNTNDFHVIKVSGPCKNVITVIEEFQDRLLVCGTNGHKPWCWDLVSNLTYEVLPSDNGIGISPLDYTQNSLSLTVDGDLYAAAPLDIEGNSLHFRRKRGKRPHLWMYDRWLSEPTFISASWVKRRDDPENEKIYIFFREKNSNHNPDAEPWISRVARVCKNDEGGSKRFLQNMWTSFLKARLVCGFPEESLYFNRLQDIYVMHADDWQNTRVYGIFTSSWNSTAVCIYSIEAIEKLFESSLFRGFNKEIPTPRPGTCVPNSKVISFDTLNVVRDHPEMVNWVHPLHYKAPFYVSNYNYTKIAVDQVKAADGQLYNVLLLATGR
;
A
#
# COMPACT_ATOMS: atom_id res chain seq x y z
N ASN A 1 21.97 9.89 -14.16
CA ASN A 1 20.96 10.89 -13.79
C ASN A 1 19.60 10.23 -13.64
N GLN A 2 19.32 9.60 -12.48
CA GLN A 2 17.95 9.16 -12.17
C GLN A 2 17.23 10.32 -11.49
N THR A 3 16.25 10.90 -12.19
CA THR A 3 15.34 11.89 -11.64
C THR A 3 14.20 11.16 -10.95
N HIS A 4 14.24 11.06 -9.62
CA HIS A 4 13.08 10.60 -8.85
C HIS A 4 11.93 11.60 -9.04
N THR A 5 10.75 11.08 -9.33
CA THR A 5 9.55 11.90 -9.61
C THR A 5 8.34 11.25 -8.94
N VAL A 6 7.50 12.07 -8.31
CA VAL A 6 6.21 11.64 -7.74
C VAL A 6 5.08 12.36 -8.45
N PHE A 7 3.98 11.65 -8.67
CA PHE A 7 2.79 12.17 -9.36
C PHE A 7 1.59 12.15 -8.41
N PHE A 8 0.79 13.21 -8.44
CA PHE A 8 -0.50 13.27 -7.77
C PHE A 8 -1.49 13.99 -8.69
N TYR A 9 -2.64 13.40 -8.96
CA TYR A 9 -3.65 13.98 -9.86
C TYR A 9 -4.92 14.32 -9.09
N LYS A 10 -5.36 15.57 -9.19
CA LYS A 10 -6.58 16.06 -8.54
C LYS A 10 -7.15 17.25 -9.28
N ASP A 11 -8.48 17.32 -9.39
CA ASP A 11 -9.21 18.47 -9.95
C ASP A 11 -8.70 18.91 -11.33
N GLN A 12 -8.39 17.94 -12.21
CA GLN A 12 -7.81 18.16 -13.54
C GLN A 12 -6.37 18.71 -13.58
N TYR A 13 -5.72 18.82 -12.42
CA TYR A 13 -4.31 19.17 -12.32
C TYR A 13 -3.47 17.95 -11.96
N LEU A 14 -2.36 17.80 -12.67
CA LEU A 14 -1.28 16.91 -12.33
C LEU A 14 -0.22 17.69 -11.55
N TYR A 15 0.09 17.21 -10.35
CA TYR A 15 1.18 17.67 -9.52
C TYR A 15 2.37 16.72 -9.70
N VAL A 16 3.54 17.28 -10.00
CA VAL A 16 4.77 16.55 -10.29
C VAL A 16 5.85 17.04 -9.33
N GLY A 17 6.21 16.20 -8.37
CA GLY A 17 7.30 16.48 -7.43
C GLY A 17 8.65 16.11 -8.06
N GLY A 18 9.61 17.04 -7.97
CA GLY A 18 10.97 16.83 -8.43
C GLY A 18 12.00 17.21 -7.37
N MET A 19 13.17 17.67 -7.82
CA MET A 19 14.22 18.16 -6.92
C MET A 19 14.01 19.65 -6.65
N ASP A 20 13.68 20.00 -5.40
CA ASP A 20 13.43 21.35 -4.88
C ASP A 20 12.18 22.06 -5.45
N PHE A 21 11.31 21.33 -6.16
CA PHE A 21 10.10 21.88 -6.76
C PHE A 21 8.92 20.89 -6.80
N VAL A 22 7.73 21.45 -6.92
CA VAL A 22 6.50 20.79 -7.38
C VAL A 22 5.98 21.55 -8.58
N ILE A 23 5.70 20.87 -9.69
CA ILE A 23 5.02 21.47 -10.86
C ILE A 23 3.54 21.14 -10.75
N LYS A 24 2.68 22.14 -10.84
CA LYS A 24 1.24 21.96 -11.05
C LYS A 24 0.97 22.24 -12.53
N LEU A 25 0.40 21.28 -13.25
CA LEU A 25 0.08 21.44 -14.66
C LEU A 25 -1.30 20.89 -14.99
N ASN A 26 -2.00 21.54 -15.92
CA ASN A 26 -3.15 20.98 -16.62
C ASN A 26 -2.87 21.04 -18.13
N THR A 27 -3.89 20.81 -18.97
CA THR A 27 -3.74 20.85 -20.43
C THR A 27 -3.42 22.24 -21.00
N ASN A 28 -3.68 23.32 -20.26
CA ASN A 28 -3.63 24.70 -20.74
C ASN A 28 -2.63 25.59 -19.98
N ASP A 29 -2.15 25.16 -18.81
CA ASP A 29 -1.41 25.98 -17.86
C ASP A 29 -0.40 25.14 -17.07
N PHE A 30 0.71 25.75 -16.70
CA PHE A 30 1.71 25.15 -15.82
C PHE A 30 2.28 26.19 -14.86
N HIS A 31 2.44 25.78 -13.60
CA HIS A 31 3.02 26.59 -12.54
C HIS A 31 4.09 25.79 -11.81
N VAL A 32 5.24 26.42 -11.58
CA VAL A 32 6.33 25.84 -10.80
C VAL A 32 6.27 26.41 -9.38
N ILE A 33 6.08 25.53 -8.40
CA ILE A 33 6.05 25.85 -6.98
C ILE A 33 7.41 25.42 -6.41
N LYS A 34 8.20 26.38 -5.91
CA LYS A 34 9.50 26.08 -5.31
C LYS A 34 9.30 25.54 -3.90
N VAL A 35 9.81 24.34 -3.64
CA VAL A 35 9.77 23.68 -2.32
C VAL A 35 11.21 23.33 -1.94
N SER A 36 11.98 24.36 -1.59
CA SER A 36 13.41 24.23 -1.30
C SER A 36 13.67 24.10 0.20
N GLY A 37 14.59 23.20 0.54
CA GLY A 37 15.21 23.12 1.88
C GLY A 37 16.61 23.75 1.90
N PRO A 38 17.28 23.77 3.07
CA PRO A 38 18.69 24.17 3.19
C PRO A 38 19.65 23.24 2.41
N CYS A 39 19.20 22.01 2.11
CA CYS A 39 19.93 21.01 1.36
C CYS A 39 19.08 20.51 0.17
N LYS A 40 19.71 19.77 -0.74
CA LYS A 40 19.02 19.08 -1.85
C LYS A 40 17.79 18.32 -1.34
N ASN A 41 16.61 18.74 -1.80
CA ASN A 41 15.33 18.20 -1.37
C ASN A 41 14.66 17.47 -2.54
N VAL A 42 14.57 16.15 -2.47
CA VAL A 42 13.81 15.37 -3.47
C VAL A 42 12.41 15.16 -2.93
N ILE A 43 11.40 15.65 -3.64
CA ILE A 43 10.00 15.45 -3.29
C ILE A 43 9.61 13.99 -3.57
N THR A 44 9.05 13.34 -2.57
CA THR A 44 8.74 11.89 -2.56
C THR A 44 7.28 11.60 -2.21
N VAL A 45 6.59 12.57 -1.60
CA VAL A 45 5.19 12.45 -1.19
C VAL A 45 4.44 13.71 -1.62
N ILE A 46 3.31 13.50 -2.30
CA ILE A 46 2.29 14.52 -2.53
C ILE A 46 0.95 13.85 -2.25
N GLU A 47 0.25 14.32 -1.22
CA GLU A 47 -1.03 13.78 -0.80
C GLU A 47 -2.02 14.91 -0.51
N GLU A 48 -3.30 14.67 -0.78
CA GLU A 48 -4.34 15.51 -0.21
C GLU A 48 -4.51 15.16 1.27
N PHE A 49 -4.44 16.15 2.15
CA PHE A 49 -4.59 15.98 3.58
C PHE A 49 -5.27 17.22 4.19
N GLN A 50 -6.45 17.02 4.80
CA GLN A 50 -7.23 18.07 5.47
C GLN A 50 -7.46 19.31 4.57
N ASP A 51 -7.96 19.08 3.35
CA ASP A 51 -8.26 20.11 2.33
C ASP A 51 -7.03 20.92 1.84
N ARG A 52 -5.82 20.43 2.14
CA ARG A 52 -4.54 20.99 1.68
C ARG A 52 -3.75 19.93 0.93
N LEU A 53 -2.76 20.35 0.16
CA LEU A 53 -1.79 19.44 -0.42
C LEU A 53 -0.57 19.35 0.50
N LEU A 54 -0.39 18.19 1.12
CA LEU A 54 0.81 17.88 1.89
C LEU A 54 1.90 17.42 0.92
N VAL A 55 3.04 18.09 0.98
CA VAL A 55 4.23 17.77 0.20
C VAL A 55 5.35 17.42 1.15
N CYS A 56 5.99 16.28 0.99
CA CYS A 56 7.16 15.92 1.78
C CYS A 56 8.33 15.51 0.88
N GLY A 57 9.54 15.74 1.38
CA GLY A 57 10.77 15.40 0.67
C GLY A 57 11.93 15.08 1.60
N THR A 58 13.01 14.56 1.01
CA THR A 58 14.19 14.05 1.73
C THR A 58 14.96 15.13 2.49
N ASN A 59 14.94 16.37 2.00
CA ASN A 59 15.56 17.55 2.61
C ASN A 59 16.97 17.29 3.19
N GLY A 60 17.87 16.72 2.38
CA GLY A 60 19.24 16.39 2.81
C GLY A 60 19.32 15.34 3.92
N HIS A 61 18.59 14.23 3.79
CA HIS A 61 18.46 13.16 4.80
C HIS A 61 17.77 13.58 6.10
N LYS A 62 17.03 14.68 6.08
CA LYS A 62 16.23 15.19 7.20
C LYS A 62 14.81 15.47 6.72
N PRO A 63 14.00 14.41 6.50
CA PRO A 63 12.70 14.53 5.86
C PRO A 63 11.85 15.62 6.46
N TRP A 64 11.23 16.43 5.60
CA TRP A 64 10.40 17.56 6.01
C TRP A 64 9.15 17.66 5.14
N CYS A 65 8.08 18.23 5.71
CA CYS A 65 6.82 18.42 5.02
C CYS A 65 6.37 19.88 4.98
N TRP A 66 5.67 20.23 3.91
CA TRP A 66 5.10 21.53 3.63
C TRP A 66 3.63 21.37 3.26
N ASP A 67 2.79 22.29 3.75
CA ASP A 67 1.41 22.39 3.33
C ASP A 67 1.31 23.43 2.22
N LEU A 68 0.86 23.00 1.05
CA LEU A 68 0.52 23.87 -0.06
C LEU A 68 -0.94 24.27 0.05
N VAL A 69 -1.18 25.53 0.38
CA VAL A 69 -2.53 26.11 0.45
C VAL A 69 -2.89 26.65 -0.93
N SER A 70 -4.04 26.24 -1.46
CA SER A 70 -4.52 26.72 -2.74
C SER A 70 -4.95 28.19 -2.62
N ASN A 71 -4.03 29.10 -2.92
CA ASN A 71 -4.31 30.48 -3.32
C ASN A 71 -3.60 30.73 -4.66
N LEU A 72 -3.86 31.89 -5.31
CA LEU A 72 -3.34 32.26 -6.63
C LEU A 72 -1.79 32.14 -6.77
N THR A 73 -1.05 32.06 -5.66
CA THR A 73 0.42 31.97 -5.64
C THR A 73 0.97 30.73 -4.92
N TYR A 74 0.11 29.81 -4.45
CA TYR A 74 0.45 28.69 -3.54
C TYR A 74 1.40 29.09 -2.41
N GLU A 75 0.84 29.52 -1.29
CA GLU A 75 1.64 29.74 -0.08
C GLU A 75 2.17 28.39 0.43
N VAL A 76 3.50 28.29 0.55
CA VAL A 76 4.20 27.13 1.08
C VAL A 76 4.39 27.33 2.58
N LEU A 77 3.55 26.68 3.38
CA LEU A 77 3.64 26.75 4.84
C LEU A 77 4.48 25.57 5.35
N PRO A 78 5.52 25.80 6.18
CA PRO A 78 6.17 24.71 6.89
C PRO A 78 5.14 23.95 7.72
N SER A 79 5.05 22.63 7.52
CA SER A 79 4.11 21.81 8.28
C SER A 79 4.80 21.25 9.51
N ASP A 80 5.71 20.27 9.32
CA ASP A 80 6.35 19.54 10.43
C ASP A 80 7.45 18.60 9.91
N ASN A 81 8.06 17.89 10.85
CA ASN A 81 8.98 16.78 10.61
C ASN A 81 8.35 15.68 9.73
N GLY A 82 9.03 15.33 8.64
CA GLY A 82 8.59 14.32 7.66
C GLY A 82 9.07 12.89 7.97
N ILE A 83 9.75 12.64 9.09
CA ILE A 83 10.31 11.32 9.43
C ILE A 83 9.20 10.25 9.52
N GLY A 84 9.37 9.20 8.71
CA GLY A 84 8.40 8.11 8.56
C GLY A 84 7.16 8.48 7.73
N ILE A 85 7.18 9.63 7.05
CA ILE A 85 6.25 10.00 5.96
C ILE A 85 7.01 9.99 4.64
N SER A 86 8.10 10.78 4.56
CA SER A 86 9.07 10.72 3.45
C SER A 86 10.29 9.91 3.86
N PRO A 87 10.94 9.18 2.92
CA PRO A 87 12.22 8.54 3.17
C PRO A 87 13.34 9.58 3.37
N LEU A 88 14.44 9.14 3.97
CA LEU A 88 15.64 9.95 4.17
C LEU A 88 16.44 10.09 2.87
N ASP A 89 16.49 9.03 2.06
CA ASP A 89 17.06 9.04 0.71
C ASP A 89 16.00 8.64 -0.33
N TYR A 90 16.02 9.27 -1.49
CA TYR A 90 15.00 9.06 -2.55
C TYR A 90 15.06 7.68 -3.21
N THR A 91 16.11 6.91 -2.96
CA THR A 91 16.25 5.51 -3.39
C THR A 91 15.60 4.53 -2.43
N GLN A 92 15.29 4.95 -1.20
CA GLN A 92 14.61 4.10 -0.23
C GLN A 92 13.14 3.94 -0.63
N ASN A 93 12.59 2.76 -0.37
CA ASN A 93 11.18 2.49 -0.63
C ASN A 93 10.28 3.28 0.33
N SER A 94 9.24 3.91 -0.23
CA SER A 94 8.20 4.58 0.54
C SER A 94 6.83 4.44 -0.09
N LEU A 95 5.80 4.62 0.72
CA LEU A 95 4.39 4.59 0.34
C LEU A 95 3.62 5.57 1.22
N SER A 96 2.67 6.30 0.64
CA SER A 96 1.72 7.16 1.35
C SER A 96 0.30 6.88 0.90
N LEU A 97 -0.68 7.20 1.76
CA LEU A 97 -2.11 7.14 1.46
C LEU A 97 -2.87 8.01 2.47
N THR A 98 -3.75 8.90 2.00
CA THR A 98 -4.72 9.55 2.89
C THR A 98 -6.07 8.82 2.90
N VAL A 99 -6.62 8.60 4.10
CA VAL A 99 -7.93 7.98 4.33
C VAL A 99 -8.69 8.77 5.37
N ASP A 100 -9.85 9.32 5.01
CA ASP A 100 -10.79 9.93 5.97
C ASP A 100 -10.13 10.99 6.91
N GLY A 101 -9.22 11.80 6.34
CA GLY A 101 -8.48 12.82 7.07
C GLY A 101 -7.31 12.33 7.93
N ASP A 102 -6.97 11.04 7.84
CA ASP A 102 -5.78 10.44 8.43
C ASP A 102 -4.74 10.09 7.35
N LEU A 103 -3.48 10.44 7.58
CA LEU A 103 -2.35 10.12 6.71
C LEU A 103 -1.71 8.81 7.15
N TYR A 104 -1.61 7.88 6.22
CA TYR A 104 -0.90 6.63 6.36
C TYR A 104 0.40 6.69 5.55
N ALA A 105 1.47 6.15 6.11
CA ALA A 105 2.76 6.13 5.43
C ALA A 105 3.61 4.93 5.84
N ALA A 106 4.39 4.43 4.89
CA ALA A 106 5.54 3.59 5.11
C ALA A 106 6.78 4.30 4.57
N ALA A 107 7.63 4.77 5.46
CA ALA A 107 8.96 5.28 5.14
C ALA A 107 9.92 4.88 6.28
N PRO A 108 11.23 4.73 5.97
CA PRO A 108 12.23 4.46 6.98
C PRO A 108 12.30 5.55 8.05
N LEU A 109 12.76 5.16 9.24
CA LEU A 109 13.09 6.10 10.32
C LEU A 109 14.60 6.41 10.38
N ASP A 110 15.40 5.61 9.69
CA ASP A 110 16.86 5.65 9.67
C ASP A 110 17.39 5.51 8.23
N ILE A 111 18.70 5.71 8.06
CA ILE A 111 19.34 5.70 6.74
C ILE A 111 19.56 4.27 6.25
N GLU A 112 19.70 3.31 7.17
CA GLU A 112 19.86 1.88 6.88
C GLU A 112 18.57 1.27 6.31
N GLY A 113 17.40 1.89 6.54
CA GLY A 113 16.13 1.38 6.03
C GLY A 113 15.51 0.28 6.90
N ASN A 114 16.03 0.06 8.11
CA ASN A 114 15.67 -1.11 8.92
C ASN A 114 14.24 -1.04 9.47
N SER A 115 13.73 0.16 9.75
CA SER A 115 12.37 0.36 10.29
C SER A 115 11.37 0.82 9.23
N LEU A 116 11.08 -0.04 8.24
CA LEU A 116 10.08 0.23 7.22
C LEU A 116 8.71 -0.37 7.61
N HIS A 117 7.91 0.39 8.38
CA HIS A 117 6.58 -0.02 8.82
C HIS A 117 5.48 0.83 8.17
N PHE A 118 4.32 0.21 7.94
CA PHE A 118 3.10 0.92 7.61
C PHE A 118 2.46 1.54 8.86
N ARG A 119 2.28 2.86 8.86
CA ARG A 119 1.90 3.63 10.04
C ARG A 119 0.74 4.56 9.72
N ARG A 120 -0.14 4.81 10.70
CA ARG A 120 -1.00 6.00 10.70
C ARG A 120 -0.22 7.11 11.38
N LYS A 121 0.21 8.10 10.61
CA LYS A 121 1.22 9.09 11.01
C LYS A 121 0.67 10.46 11.36
N ARG A 122 -0.47 10.85 10.79
CA ARG A 122 -1.13 12.14 11.09
C ARG A 122 -2.64 11.98 10.97
N GLY A 123 -3.40 12.85 11.62
CA GLY A 123 -4.85 12.89 11.50
C GLY A 123 -5.57 12.96 12.83
N LYS A 124 -6.85 12.60 12.83
CA LYS A 124 -7.74 12.66 13.99
C LYS A 124 -7.60 11.43 14.88
N ARG A 125 -7.28 10.26 14.31
CA ARG A 125 -7.17 9.00 15.04
C ARG A 125 -5.77 8.80 15.64
N PRO A 126 -5.60 7.95 16.67
CA PRO A 126 -4.30 7.74 17.32
C PRO A 126 -3.20 7.28 16.36
N HIS A 127 -1.95 7.64 16.60
CA HIS A 127 -0.83 7.13 15.81
C HIS A 127 -0.70 5.62 16.00
N LEU A 128 -0.58 4.88 14.90
CA LEU A 128 -0.41 3.42 14.93
C LEU A 128 0.78 2.98 14.09
N TRP A 129 1.49 1.95 14.53
CA TRP A 129 2.59 1.33 13.79
C TRP A 129 2.54 -0.19 13.83
N MET A 130 3.35 -0.82 12.97
CA MET A 130 3.49 -2.27 12.92
C MET A 130 4.38 -2.79 14.04
N TYR A 131 4.10 -4.00 14.52
CA TYR A 131 5.05 -4.73 15.34
C TYR A 131 6.24 -5.21 14.50
N ASP A 132 7.47 -4.94 14.95
CA ASP A 132 8.70 -5.06 14.17
C ASP A 132 8.91 -6.45 13.52
N ARG A 133 8.42 -7.51 14.16
CA ARG A 133 8.59 -8.90 13.68
C ARG A 133 7.60 -9.33 12.60
N TRP A 134 6.65 -8.48 12.23
CA TRP A 134 5.61 -8.87 11.27
C TRP A 134 6.11 -8.95 9.82
N LEU A 135 7.12 -8.17 9.46
CA LEU A 135 7.65 -8.11 8.10
C LEU A 135 9.13 -8.50 8.08
N SER A 136 9.58 -9.04 6.95
CA SER A 136 11.00 -9.36 6.73
C SER A 136 11.49 -8.67 5.47
N GLU A 137 12.30 -7.62 5.63
CA GLU A 137 12.86 -6.82 4.53
C GLU A 137 11.79 -6.41 3.49
N PRO A 138 10.70 -5.74 3.90
CA PRO A 138 9.59 -5.47 3.00
C PRO A 138 9.96 -4.48 1.90
N THR A 139 9.35 -4.62 0.73
CA THR A 139 9.19 -3.53 -0.24
C THR A 139 7.70 -3.29 -0.41
N PHE A 140 7.21 -2.12 -0.01
CA PHE A 140 5.82 -1.69 -0.22
C PHE A 140 5.61 -1.27 -1.68
N ILE A 141 4.51 -1.74 -2.28
CA ILE A 141 4.15 -1.47 -3.68
C ILE A 141 2.97 -0.48 -3.73
N SER A 142 1.91 -0.74 -2.98
CA SER A 142 0.69 0.05 -3.02
C SER A 142 -0.13 -0.14 -1.75
N ALA A 143 -0.97 0.83 -1.41
CA ALA A 143 -2.05 0.67 -0.45
C ALA A 143 -3.34 1.27 -1.01
N SER A 144 -4.47 0.68 -0.61
CA SER A 144 -5.79 1.14 -1.06
C SER A 144 -6.82 0.97 0.05
N TRP A 145 -7.61 2.02 0.26
CA TRP A 145 -8.77 2.01 1.14
C TRP A 145 -10.00 1.52 0.37
N VAL A 146 -10.61 0.46 0.85
CA VAL A 146 -11.88 -0.02 0.30
C VAL A 146 -13.02 0.45 1.19
N LYS A 147 -13.82 1.37 0.63
CA LYS A 147 -15.04 1.90 1.27
C LYS A 147 -16.14 0.84 1.31
N ARG A 148 -16.96 0.87 2.35
CA ARG A 148 -18.13 0.01 2.51
C ARG A 148 -19.31 0.88 2.89
N ARG A 149 -20.12 1.28 1.90
CA ARG A 149 -21.24 2.23 2.09
C ARG A 149 -22.21 1.77 3.17
N ASP A 150 -22.57 0.50 3.16
CA ASP A 150 -23.54 -0.09 4.09
C ASP A 150 -22.90 -0.63 5.38
N ASP A 151 -21.57 -0.62 5.48
CA ASP A 151 -20.82 -1.16 6.63
C ASP A 151 -19.50 -0.39 6.90
N PRO A 152 -19.56 0.91 7.27
CA PRO A 152 -18.37 1.76 7.41
C PRO A 152 -17.40 1.30 8.51
N GLU A 153 -17.89 0.58 9.54
CA GLU A 153 -17.08 0.08 10.64
C GLU A 153 -16.13 -1.06 10.23
N ASN A 154 -16.45 -1.74 9.13
CA ASN A 154 -15.62 -2.81 8.57
C ASN A 154 -14.78 -2.37 7.36
N GLU A 155 -14.63 -1.07 7.14
CA GLU A 155 -13.70 -0.54 6.15
C GLU A 155 -12.26 -0.90 6.50
N LYS A 156 -11.52 -1.30 5.47
CA LYS A 156 -10.14 -1.77 5.62
C LYS A 156 -9.23 -1.08 4.61
N ILE A 157 -7.96 -1.02 4.99
CA ILE A 157 -6.87 -0.60 4.14
C ILE A 157 -6.07 -1.85 3.79
N TYR A 158 -5.95 -2.11 2.49
CA TYR A 158 -5.14 -3.20 1.96
C TYR A 158 -3.77 -2.68 1.59
N ILE A 159 -2.75 -3.46 1.92
CA ILE A 159 -1.35 -3.10 1.74
C ILE A 159 -0.70 -4.21 0.94
N PHE A 160 -0.17 -3.86 -0.23
CA PHE A 160 0.46 -4.80 -1.16
C PHE A 160 1.97 -4.59 -1.13
N PHE A 161 2.70 -5.67 -0.89
CA PHE A 161 4.14 -5.61 -0.70
C PHE A 161 4.81 -6.92 -1.08
N ARG A 162 6.13 -6.88 -1.24
CA ARG A 162 7.00 -8.05 -1.28
C ARG A 162 7.76 -8.14 0.02
N GLU A 163 8.08 -9.34 0.46
CA GLU A 163 8.98 -9.57 1.60
C GLU A 163 9.86 -10.78 1.34
N LYS A 164 10.94 -10.90 2.12
CA LYS A 164 11.85 -12.02 2.03
C LYS A 164 11.12 -13.32 2.38
N ASN A 165 11.36 -14.34 1.59
CA ASN A 165 10.80 -15.66 1.83
C ASN A 165 11.45 -16.28 3.07
N SER A 166 10.63 -16.77 4.00
CA SER A 166 11.11 -17.48 5.18
C SER A 166 11.61 -18.90 4.87
N ASN A 167 11.37 -19.40 3.66
CA ASN A 167 11.88 -20.68 3.22
C ASN A 167 13.39 -20.59 2.95
N HIS A 168 14.19 -21.31 3.74
CA HIS A 168 15.65 -21.35 3.62
C HIS A 168 16.15 -22.36 2.58
N ASN A 169 15.27 -23.05 1.84
CA ASN A 169 15.67 -23.89 0.73
C ASN A 169 16.37 -23.02 -0.35
N PRO A 170 17.61 -23.33 -0.77
CA PRO A 170 18.32 -22.60 -1.82
C PRO A 170 17.56 -22.47 -3.16
N ASP A 171 16.70 -23.45 -3.47
CA ASP A 171 15.90 -23.45 -4.70
C ASP A 171 14.59 -22.64 -4.56
N ALA A 172 14.27 -22.17 -3.36
CA ALA A 172 13.09 -21.35 -3.14
C ALA A 172 13.32 -19.92 -3.64
N GLU A 173 12.32 -19.37 -4.31
CA GLU A 173 12.33 -17.97 -4.72
C GLU A 173 12.51 -17.06 -3.49
N PRO A 174 13.51 -16.15 -3.50
CA PRO A 174 13.93 -15.41 -2.31
C PRO A 174 12.92 -14.36 -1.85
N TRP A 175 12.00 -13.97 -2.73
CA TRP A 175 10.96 -12.98 -2.48
C TRP A 175 9.59 -13.58 -2.71
N ILE A 176 8.64 -13.21 -1.86
CA ILE A 176 7.23 -13.55 -2.01
C ILE A 176 6.36 -12.30 -1.98
N SER A 177 5.26 -12.34 -2.71
CA SER A 177 4.27 -11.26 -2.76
C SER A 177 3.19 -11.47 -1.71
N ARG A 178 2.74 -10.37 -1.11
CA ARG A 178 1.79 -10.34 -0.01
C ARG A 178 0.70 -9.32 -0.26
N VAL A 179 -0.48 -9.64 0.26
CA VAL A 179 -1.49 -8.65 0.63
C VAL A 179 -1.66 -8.72 2.13
N ALA A 180 -1.67 -7.56 2.79
CA ALA A 180 -2.09 -7.41 4.17
C ALA A 180 -3.31 -6.51 4.26
N ARG A 181 -3.97 -6.54 5.41
CA ARG A 181 -5.07 -5.62 5.73
C ARG A 181 -4.97 -5.11 7.15
N VAL A 182 -5.49 -3.91 7.37
CA VAL A 182 -5.78 -3.33 8.70
C VAL A 182 -7.16 -2.69 8.66
N CYS A 183 -7.84 -2.65 9.80
CA CYS A 183 -9.10 -1.94 9.96
C CYS A 183 -8.86 -0.43 10.02
N LYS A 184 -9.67 0.35 9.30
CA LYS A 184 -9.56 1.82 9.29
C LYS A 184 -9.72 2.40 10.71
N ASN A 185 -10.68 1.88 11.45
CA ASN A 185 -11.08 2.35 12.78
C ASN A 185 -10.24 1.76 13.93
N ASP A 186 -9.14 1.04 13.64
CA ASP A 186 -8.25 0.51 14.68
C ASP A 186 -7.70 1.67 15.55
N GLU A 187 -7.78 1.52 16.88
CA GLU A 187 -7.28 2.49 17.86
C GLU A 187 -6.01 1.99 18.58
N GLY A 188 -5.53 0.81 18.19
CA GLY A 188 -4.46 0.10 18.87
C GLY A 188 -4.91 -0.68 20.09
N GLY A 189 -3.96 -1.36 20.72
CA GLY A 189 -4.20 -2.19 21.89
C GLY A 189 -4.27 -1.40 23.20
N SER A 190 -4.56 -2.12 24.28
CA SER A 190 -4.57 -1.56 25.63
C SER A 190 -3.20 -1.01 26.05
N LYS A 191 -3.15 -0.21 27.13
CA LYS A 191 -1.88 0.28 27.71
C LYS A 191 -0.91 -0.85 28.10
N ARG A 192 -1.39 -2.07 28.31
CA ARG A 192 -0.58 -3.22 28.73
C ARG A 192 -0.08 -4.06 27.56
N PHE A 193 -0.68 -3.91 26.36
CA PHE A 193 -0.41 -4.81 25.24
C PHE A 193 -0.75 -4.17 23.90
N LEU A 194 0.21 -4.17 22.96
CA LEU A 194 0.09 -3.54 21.63
C LEU A 194 -0.37 -2.08 21.68
N GLN A 195 0.06 -1.34 22.71
CA GLN A 195 -0.25 0.09 22.82
C GLN A 195 0.28 0.82 21.58
N ASN A 196 -0.61 1.55 20.90
CA ASN A 196 -0.33 2.28 19.66
C ASN A 196 0.22 1.39 18.51
N MET A 197 0.00 0.08 18.57
CA MET A 197 0.30 -0.83 17.47
C MET A 197 -1.00 -1.31 16.83
N TRP A 198 -0.98 -1.66 15.54
CA TRP A 198 -2.14 -2.27 14.90
C TRP A 198 -2.64 -3.49 15.69
N THR A 199 -3.95 -3.65 15.82
CA THR A 199 -4.58 -4.84 16.42
C THR A 199 -5.32 -5.68 15.37
N SER A 200 -5.38 -5.18 14.14
CA SER A 200 -6.11 -5.78 13.03
C SER A 200 -5.21 -6.24 11.88
N PHE A 201 -3.89 -6.13 12.01
CA PHE A 201 -2.95 -6.50 10.96
C PHE A 201 -2.95 -8.01 10.71
N LEU A 202 -3.26 -8.41 9.48
CA LEU A 202 -3.08 -9.77 8.97
C LEU A 202 -2.46 -9.72 7.58
N LYS A 203 -1.71 -10.76 7.21
CA LYS A 203 -1.11 -10.91 5.87
C LYS A 203 -1.36 -12.29 5.28
N ALA A 204 -1.45 -12.36 3.95
CA ALA A 204 -1.56 -13.61 3.20
C ALA A 204 -0.64 -13.57 1.98
N ARG A 205 -0.21 -14.76 1.51
CA ARG A 205 0.55 -14.86 0.25
C ARG A 205 -0.36 -14.52 -0.92
N LEU A 206 0.07 -13.61 -1.78
CA LEU A 206 -0.61 -13.25 -3.03
C LEU A 206 0.09 -14.00 -4.17
N VAL A 207 -0.62 -14.90 -4.86
CA VAL A 207 -0.02 -15.75 -5.90
C VAL A 207 -0.47 -15.38 -7.31
N CYS A 208 0.45 -15.44 -8.26
CA CYS A 208 0.19 -15.32 -9.69
C CYS A 208 1.03 -16.37 -10.41
N GLY A 209 0.43 -17.24 -11.23
CA GLY A 209 1.16 -18.33 -11.87
C GLY A 209 0.27 -19.47 -12.37
N PHE A 210 0.91 -20.61 -12.62
CA PHE A 210 0.32 -21.86 -13.08
C PHE A 210 0.45 -22.90 -11.97
N PRO A 211 -0.57 -23.04 -11.08
CA PRO A 211 -0.44 -23.89 -9.91
C PRO A 211 -0.20 -25.37 -10.23
N GLU A 212 -0.78 -25.88 -11.32
CA GLU A 212 -0.61 -27.27 -11.77
C GLU A 212 0.85 -27.58 -12.15
N GLU A 213 1.60 -26.57 -12.61
CA GLU A 213 3.01 -26.66 -12.99
C GLU A 213 3.95 -26.20 -11.88
N SER A 214 3.41 -25.77 -10.72
CA SER A 214 4.17 -25.13 -9.64
C SER A 214 5.00 -23.92 -10.08
N LEU A 215 4.57 -23.21 -11.13
CA LEU A 215 5.29 -22.09 -11.74
C LEU A 215 4.66 -20.76 -11.32
N TYR A 216 5.41 -19.94 -10.56
CA TYR A 216 4.87 -18.72 -9.94
C TYR A 216 5.72 -17.47 -10.25
N PHE A 217 5.03 -16.37 -10.54
CA PHE A 217 5.58 -15.03 -10.63
C PHE A 217 5.57 -14.41 -9.24
N ASN A 218 6.65 -14.57 -8.48
CA ASN A 218 6.66 -14.26 -7.05
C ASN A 218 6.94 -12.79 -6.72
N ARG A 219 7.31 -11.96 -7.71
CA ARG A 219 7.75 -10.56 -7.48
C ARG A 219 6.72 -9.56 -8.00
N LEU A 220 5.74 -9.21 -7.18
CA LEU A 220 4.75 -8.16 -7.46
C LEU A 220 5.44 -6.84 -7.74
N GLN A 221 5.25 -6.20 -8.90
CA GLN A 221 5.88 -4.94 -9.29
C GLN A 221 5.00 -3.73 -9.02
N ASP A 222 3.71 -3.83 -9.35
CA ASP A 222 2.76 -2.72 -9.29
C ASP A 222 1.33 -3.23 -9.10
N ILE A 223 0.47 -2.38 -8.53
CA ILE A 223 -0.94 -2.68 -8.27
C ILE A 223 -1.80 -1.52 -8.75
N TYR A 224 -2.85 -1.83 -9.49
CA TYR A 224 -3.95 -0.91 -9.75
C TYR A 224 -5.24 -1.45 -9.12
N VAL A 225 -5.91 -0.63 -8.31
CA VAL A 225 -7.20 -1.00 -7.68
C VAL A 225 -8.32 -0.26 -8.41
N MET A 226 -9.16 -1.02 -9.11
CA MET A 226 -10.38 -0.51 -9.73
C MET A 226 -11.52 -0.66 -8.73
N HIS A 227 -11.84 0.45 -8.06
CA HIS A 227 -12.96 0.53 -7.12
C HIS A 227 -14.31 0.36 -7.83
N ALA A 228 -15.23 -0.32 -7.16
CA ALA A 228 -16.62 -0.45 -7.59
C ALA A 228 -17.55 0.11 -6.50
N ASP A 229 -18.79 0.44 -6.88
CA ASP A 229 -19.83 0.89 -5.93
C ASP A 229 -20.08 -0.15 -4.84
N ASP A 230 -20.21 -1.40 -5.26
CA ASP A 230 -20.16 -2.56 -4.38
C ASP A 230 -18.71 -3.00 -4.18
N TRP A 231 -18.25 -2.92 -2.94
CA TRP A 231 -16.88 -3.24 -2.57
C TRP A 231 -16.49 -4.67 -2.94
N GLN A 232 -17.43 -5.62 -2.96
CA GLN A 232 -17.18 -7.01 -3.32
C GLN A 232 -16.69 -7.14 -4.77
N ASN A 233 -17.16 -6.23 -5.62
CA ASN A 233 -16.79 -6.15 -7.03
C ASN A 233 -15.49 -5.38 -7.30
N THR A 234 -14.87 -4.78 -6.28
CA THR A 234 -13.58 -4.08 -6.42
C THR A 234 -12.51 -5.07 -6.88
N ARG A 235 -11.80 -4.71 -7.96
CA ARG A 235 -10.79 -5.56 -8.60
C ARG A 235 -9.38 -5.01 -8.36
N VAL A 236 -8.46 -5.92 -8.08
CA VAL A 236 -7.03 -5.62 -7.88
C VAL A 236 -6.27 -6.25 -9.04
N TYR A 237 -5.59 -5.42 -9.81
CA TYR A 237 -4.73 -5.83 -10.92
C TYR A 237 -3.29 -5.75 -10.46
N GLY A 238 -2.57 -6.87 -10.47
CA GLY A 238 -1.16 -6.93 -10.09
C GLY A 238 -0.28 -7.33 -11.26
N ILE A 239 0.80 -6.59 -11.48
CA ILE A 239 1.92 -7.01 -12.32
C ILE A 239 2.89 -7.82 -11.46
N PHE A 240 3.32 -8.99 -11.92
CA PHE A 240 4.32 -9.81 -11.24
C PHE A 240 5.44 -10.18 -12.21
N THR A 241 6.67 -10.24 -11.71
CA THR A 241 7.81 -10.78 -12.46
C THR A 241 8.29 -12.10 -11.88
N SER A 242 8.93 -12.90 -12.73
CA SER A 242 9.58 -14.16 -12.37
C SER A 242 11.11 -14.03 -12.34
N SER A 243 11.79 -15.09 -11.91
CA SER A 243 13.24 -15.22 -12.02
C SER A 243 13.75 -15.40 -13.45
N TRP A 244 12.90 -15.86 -14.37
CA TRP A 244 13.20 -16.05 -15.80
C TRP A 244 12.81 -14.84 -16.69
N ASN A 245 12.73 -13.63 -16.10
CA ASN A 245 12.48 -12.37 -16.81
C ASN A 245 11.18 -12.30 -17.62
N SER A 246 10.14 -13.03 -17.19
CA SER A 246 8.78 -12.86 -17.72
C SER A 246 7.92 -12.05 -16.76
N THR A 247 6.93 -11.38 -17.32
CA THR A 247 5.93 -10.61 -16.58
C THR A 247 4.56 -11.25 -16.74
N ALA A 248 3.77 -11.24 -15.66
CA ALA A 248 2.40 -11.69 -15.68
C ALA A 248 1.46 -10.65 -15.04
N VAL A 249 0.22 -10.60 -15.53
CA VAL A 249 -0.86 -9.84 -14.89
C VAL A 249 -1.85 -10.82 -14.28
N CYS A 250 -2.17 -10.61 -13.01
CA CYS A 250 -3.22 -11.35 -12.31
C CYS A 250 -4.26 -10.39 -11.74
N ILE A 251 -5.52 -10.85 -11.73
CA ILE A 251 -6.67 -10.07 -11.27
C ILE A 251 -7.28 -10.78 -10.06
N TYR A 252 -7.53 -10.03 -8.99
CA TYR A 252 -8.14 -10.51 -7.75
C TYR A 252 -9.41 -9.71 -7.45
N SER A 253 -10.33 -10.29 -6.68
CA SER A 253 -11.43 -9.53 -6.06
C SER A 253 -11.13 -9.25 -4.58
N ILE A 254 -11.57 -8.10 -4.09
CA ILE A 254 -11.54 -7.80 -2.65
C ILE A 254 -12.43 -8.77 -1.86
N GLU A 255 -13.57 -9.19 -2.42
CA GLU A 255 -14.43 -10.22 -1.82
C GLU A 255 -13.65 -11.52 -1.51
N ALA A 256 -12.89 -12.04 -2.47
CA ALA A 256 -12.12 -13.27 -2.28
C ALA A 256 -10.99 -13.10 -1.25
N ILE A 257 -10.35 -11.93 -1.24
CA ILE A 257 -9.34 -11.56 -0.25
C ILE A 257 -9.96 -11.54 1.16
N GLU A 258 -11.12 -10.90 1.33
CA GLU A 258 -11.82 -10.80 2.61
C GLU A 258 -12.25 -12.17 3.12
N LYS A 259 -12.90 -12.97 2.27
CA LYS A 259 -13.32 -14.33 2.60
C LYS A 259 -12.14 -15.18 3.07
N LEU A 260 -10.97 -15.06 2.43
CA LEU A 260 -9.77 -15.77 2.84
C LEU A 260 -9.33 -15.39 4.26
N PHE A 261 -9.27 -14.09 4.58
CA PHE A 261 -8.87 -13.65 5.91
C PHE A 261 -9.92 -14.01 6.99
N GLU A 262 -11.20 -14.09 6.63
CA GLU A 262 -12.29 -14.47 7.53
C GLU A 262 -12.35 -15.98 7.79
N SER A 263 -11.93 -16.81 6.83
CA SER A 263 -12.08 -18.27 6.94
C SER A 263 -10.78 -19.06 7.15
N SER A 264 -9.62 -18.53 6.74
CA SER A 264 -8.36 -19.29 6.78
C SER A 264 -7.81 -19.46 8.21
N LEU A 265 -7.00 -20.48 8.45
CA LEU A 265 -6.29 -20.64 9.72
C LEU A 265 -5.07 -19.71 9.78
N PHE A 266 -4.60 -19.42 11.00
CA PHE A 266 -3.38 -18.65 11.23
C PHE A 266 -2.17 -19.59 11.25
N ARG A 267 -1.13 -19.26 10.49
CA ARG A 267 0.06 -20.10 10.35
C ARG A 267 0.76 -20.29 11.70
N GLY A 268 0.98 -21.55 12.07
CA GLY A 268 1.61 -21.93 13.33
C GLY A 268 0.72 -21.82 14.56
N PHE A 269 -0.56 -21.48 14.41
CA PHE A 269 -1.52 -21.44 15.50
C PHE A 269 -2.44 -22.66 15.46
N ASN A 270 -2.27 -23.58 16.41
CA ASN A 270 -2.96 -24.88 16.44
C ASN A 270 -4.01 -24.99 17.55
N LYS A 271 -4.40 -23.87 18.16
CA LYS A 271 -5.42 -23.81 19.22
C LYS A 271 -6.75 -23.35 18.64
N GLU A 272 -7.79 -23.41 19.46
CA GLU A 272 -9.09 -22.80 19.13
C GLU A 272 -8.93 -21.30 18.90
N ILE A 273 -9.55 -20.79 17.82
CA ILE A 273 -9.47 -19.39 17.44
C ILE A 273 -10.32 -18.57 18.42
N PRO A 274 -9.74 -17.57 19.12
CA PRO A 274 -10.47 -16.79 20.11
C PRO A 274 -11.55 -15.91 19.46
N THR A 275 -12.49 -15.46 20.28
CA THR A 275 -13.56 -14.51 19.89
C THR A 275 -13.31 -13.14 20.57
N PRO A 276 -13.44 -12.02 19.85
CA PRO A 276 -13.66 -11.91 18.39
C PRO A 276 -12.49 -12.51 17.60
N ARG A 277 -12.76 -12.95 16.37
CA ARG A 277 -11.71 -13.53 15.52
C ARG A 277 -10.56 -12.53 15.33
N PRO A 278 -9.29 -12.93 15.51
CA PRO A 278 -8.13 -12.06 15.29
C PRO A 278 -8.19 -11.36 13.92
N GLY A 279 -7.94 -10.05 13.89
CA GLY A 279 -8.02 -9.23 12.68
C GLY A 279 -9.42 -8.71 12.29
N THR A 280 -10.45 -9.01 13.08
CA THR A 280 -11.81 -8.46 12.87
C THR A 280 -11.88 -7.01 13.32
N CYS A 281 -12.59 -6.16 12.56
CA CYS A 281 -12.81 -4.78 12.96
C CYS A 281 -13.80 -4.74 14.12
N VAL A 282 -13.48 -3.98 15.16
CA VAL A 282 -14.32 -3.82 16.35
C VAL A 282 -14.47 -2.34 16.66
N PRO A 283 -15.58 -1.92 17.30
CA PRO A 283 -15.79 -0.51 17.64
C PRO A 283 -14.71 0.08 18.56
N ASN A 284 -14.08 -0.74 19.40
CA ASN A 284 -13.00 -0.32 20.28
C ASN A 284 -11.94 -1.43 20.39
N SER A 285 -10.79 -1.23 19.76
CA SER A 285 -9.70 -2.22 19.76
C SER A 285 -8.96 -2.33 21.10
N LYS A 286 -9.12 -1.35 22.00
CA LYS A 286 -8.42 -1.34 23.31
C LYS A 286 -8.99 -2.35 24.30
N VAL A 287 -10.21 -2.85 24.06
CA VAL A 287 -10.88 -3.86 24.91
C VAL A 287 -10.76 -5.28 24.36
N ILE A 288 -10.06 -5.47 23.23
CA ILE A 288 -9.80 -6.82 22.69
C ILE A 288 -9.00 -7.64 23.72
N SER A 289 -9.39 -8.89 23.90
CA SER A 289 -8.73 -9.80 24.85
C SER A 289 -7.28 -10.07 24.48
N PHE A 290 -6.46 -10.32 25.51
CA PHE A 290 -5.04 -10.67 25.34
C PHE A 290 -4.86 -11.89 24.43
N ASP A 291 -5.72 -12.89 24.55
CA ASP A 291 -5.68 -14.11 23.72
C ASP A 291 -5.85 -13.79 22.22
N THR A 292 -6.81 -12.93 21.89
CA THR A 292 -7.03 -12.49 20.50
C THR A 292 -5.84 -11.69 19.97
N LEU A 293 -5.34 -10.73 20.77
CA LEU A 293 -4.22 -9.89 20.37
C LEU A 293 -2.90 -10.68 20.24
N ASN A 294 -2.70 -11.74 21.03
CA ASN A 294 -1.53 -12.62 20.87
C ASN A 294 -1.51 -13.30 19.51
N VAL A 295 -2.66 -13.75 18.99
CA VAL A 295 -2.72 -14.35 17.65
C VAL A 295 -2.33 -13.32 16.59
N VAL A 296 -2.81 -12.08 16.70
CA VAL A 296 -2.42 -11.00 15.78
C VAL A 296 -0.92 -10.71 15.86
N ARG A 297 -0.36 -10.65 17.08
CA ARG A 297 1.06 -10.36 17.29
C ARG A 297 1.95 -11.48 16.77
N ASP A 298 1.65 -12.72 17.11
CA ASP A 298 2.56 -13.86 16.96
C ASP A 298 2.26 -14.72 15.72
N HIS A 299 1.03 -14.65 15.19
CA HIS A 299 0.56 -15.44 14.06
C HIS A 299 -0.22 -14.61 13.02
N PRO A 300 0.33 -13.49 12.50
CA PRO A 300 -0.38 -12.61 11.56
C PRO A 300 -0.56 -13.19 10.15
N GLU A 301 0.13 -14.28 9.81
CA GLU A 301 0.10 -14.87 8.47
C GLU A 301 -0.99 -15.93 8.32
N MET A 302 -1.78 -15.85 7.25
CA MET A 302 -2.78 -16.86 6.90
C MET A 302 -2.15 -18.10 6.25
N VAL A 303 -2.72 -19.28 6.50
CA VAL A 303 -2.29 -20.54 5.87
C VAL A 303 -2.63 -20.56 4.37
N ASN A 304 -3.84 -20.14 4.01
CA ASN A 304 -4.31 -20.16 2.63
C ASN A 304 -3.71 -18.99 1.83
N TRP A 305 -3.54 -19.20 0.53
CA TRP A 305 -3.03 -18.19 -0.39
C TRP A 305 -4.16 -17.50 -1.13
N VAL A 306 -3.97 -16.22 -1.43
CA VAL A 306 -4.90 -15.43 -2.25
C VAL A 306 -4.63 -15.76 -3.72
N HIS A 307 -5.60 -16.42 -4.34
CA HIS A 307 -5.56 -16.80 -5.75
C HIS A 307 -6.28 -15.76 -6.63
N PRO A 308 -5.83 -15.58 -7.89
CA PRO A 308 -6.52 -14.71 -8.84
C PRO A 308 -7.85 -15.32 -9.28
N LEU A 309 -8.70 -14.51 -9.89
CA LEU A 309 -9.98 -14.93 -10.49
C LEU A 309 -9.77 -16.05 -11.52
N HIS A 310 -8.68 -15.99 -12.27
CA HIS A 310 -8.23 -17.05 -13.17
C HIS A 310 -7.30 -18.00 -12.42
N TYR A 311 -7.86 -18.95 -11.68
CA TYR A 311 -7.10 -19.83 -10.78
C TYR A 311 -5.97 -20.62 -11.49
N LYS A 312 -6.19 -21.03 -12.74
CA LYS A 312 -5.30 -21.95 -13.47
C LYS A 312 -4.09 -21.27 -14.12
N ALA A 313 -4.21 -19.98 -14.47
CA ALA A 313 -3.18 -19.26 -15.23
C ALA A 313 -3.32 -17.74 -15.01
N PRO A 314 -2.24 -16.96 -15.15
CA PRO A 314 -2.35 -15.50 -15.16
C PRO A 314 -3.28 -15.01 -16.27
N PHE A 315 -3.87 -13.84 -16.08
CA PHE A 315 -4.73 -13.19 -17.08
C PHE A 315 -3.95 -12.88 -18.36
N TYR A 316 -2.69 -12.46 -18.22
CA TYR A 316 -1.80 -12.15 -19.32
C TYR A 316 -0.37 -12.47 -18.94
N VAL A 317 0.43 -13.00 -19.88
CA VAL A 317 1.86 -13.29 -19.71
C VAL A 317 2.62 -12.68 -20.87
N SER A 318 3.81 -12.15 -20.59
CA SER A 318 4.64 -11.47 -21.56
C SER A 318 6.12 -11.60 -21.25
N ASN A 319 6.94 -11.50 -22.29
CA ASN A 319 8.40 -11.38 -22.17
C ASN A 319 8.87 -9.92 -22.07
N TYR A 320 7.95 -8.95 -22.15
CA TYR A 320 8.25 -7.55 -21.85
C TYR A 320 8.31 -7.34 -20.34
N ASN A 321 9.25 -6.50 -19.88
CA ASN A 321 9.39 -6.14 -18.48
C ASN A 321 8.50 -4.94 -18.15
N TYR A 322 7.25 -5.22 -17.77
CA TYR A 322 6.31 -4.17 -17.37
C TYR A 322 6.53 -3.78 -15.91
N THR A 323 6.47 -2.49 -15.64
CA THR A 323 6.78 -1.90 -14.33
C THR A 323 5.63 -1.13 -13.73
N LYS A 324 4.66 -0.67 -14.55
CA LYS A 324 3.48 0.07 -14.11
C LYS A 324 2.21 -0.38 -14.83
N ILE A 325 1.10 -0.39 -14.12
CA ILE A 325 -0.24 -0.69 -14.64
C ILE A 325 -1.22 0.43 -14.31
N ALA A 326 -2.02 0.80 -15.30
CA ALA A 326 -3.29 1.49 -15.09
C ALA A 326 -4.40 0.72 -15.82
N VAL A 327 -5.63 0.81 -15.32
CA VAL A 327 -6.79 0.21 -15.96
C VAL A 327 -7.85 1.28 -16.14
N ASP A 328 -8.41 1.34 -17.34
CA ASP A 328 -9.54 2.22 -17.66
C ASP A 328 -10.73 1.38 -18.11
N GLN A 329 -11.94 1.78 -17.72
CA GLN A 329 -13.18 1.12 -18.15
C GLN A 329 -13.86 1.96 -19.23
N VAL A 330 -13.89 1.43 -20.45
CA VAL A 330 -14.42 2.12 -21.61
C VAL A 330 -15.68 1.44 -22.11
N LYS A 331 -16.65 2.24 -22.56
CA LYS A 331 -17.85 1.75 -23.24
C LYS A 331 -17.59 1.74 -24.75
N ALA A 332 -17.65 0.57 -25.36
CA ALA A 332 -17.50 0.42 -26.80
C ALA A 332 -18.79 0.81 -27.56
N ALA A 333 -18.70 0.91 -28.89
CA ALA A 333 -19.82 1.32 -29.75
C ALA A 333 -21.01 0.33 -29.71
N ASP A 334 -20.77 -0.93 -29.34
CA ASP A 334 -21.78 -1.95 -29.11
C ASP A 334 -22.50 -1.81 -27.75
N GLY A 335 -22.09 -0.83 -26.93
CA GLY A 335 -22.62 -0.56 -25.61
C GLY A 335 -22.01 -1.41 -24.50
N GLN A 336 -21.10 -2.34 -24.80
CA GLN A 336 -20.43 -3.19 -23.82
C GLN A 336 -19.30 -2.43 -23.11
N LEU A 337 -19.04 -2.80 -21.86
CA LEU A 337 -17.94 -2.25 -21.06
C LEU A 337 -16.71 -3.15 -21.16
N TYR A 338 -15.55 -2.53 -21.41
CA TYR A 338 -14.26 -3.19 -21.50
C TYR A 338 -13.27 -2.56 -20.53
N ASN A 339 -12.49 -3.40 -19.86
CA ASN A 339 -11.38 -2.95 -19.03
C ASN A 339 -10.09 -2.97 -19.90
N VAL A 340 -9.54 -1.80 -20.20
CA VAL A 340 -8.33 -1.62 -20.99
C VAL A 340 -7.14 -1.49 -20.06
N LEU A 341 -6.16 -2.38 -20.21
CA LEU A 341 -4.92 -2.37 -19.42
C LEU A 341 -3.86 -1.54 -20.15
N LEU A 342 -3.35 -0.52 -19.46
CA LEU A 342 -2.22 0.29 -19.89
C LEU A 342 -0.98 -0.20 -19.13
N LEU A 343 -0.06 -0.86 -19.83
CA LEU A 343 1.14 -1.46 -19.26
C LEU A 343 2.39 -0.71 -19.72
N ALA A 344 3.11 -0.09 -18.78
CA ALA A 344 4.34 0.64 -19.10
C ALA A 344 5.57 -0.26 -18.93
N THR A 345 6.52 -0.15 -19.86
CA THR A 345 7.82 -0.82 -19.79
C THR A 345 8.88 0.10 -19.19
N GLY A 346 9.83 -0.46 -18.44
CA GLY A 346 10.92 0.33 -17.82
C GLY A 346 12.08 0.71 -18.76
N ARG A 347 11.83 0.95 -20.06
CA ARG A 347 12.85 1.35 -21.04
C ARG A 347 12.84 2.85 -21.31
#